data_AF-A0A3P6T1R8-F1
#
_entry.id   AF-A0A3P6T1R8-F1
#
_cell.length_a   1.000
_cell.length_b   1.000
_cell.length_c   1.000
_cell.angle_alpha   90.00
_cell.angle_beta   90.00
_cell.angle_gamma   90.00
#
_symmetry.space_group_name_H-M   'P 1'
#
loop_
_entity.id
_entity.type
_entity.pdbx_description
1 polymer ?
#
loop_
_entity_poly.entity_id
_entity_poly.type
_entity_poly.pdbx_seq_one_letter_code
_entity_poly.pdbx_strand_id
1 'polypeptide(L)'
;MTYSERLGPSTSSSTSSTQVDNRVVMHTVVPLSECPHLVEIRELPAEGVDALACCSECRSNVEQWVCLTCYSVNCGRYVAGHAVHHQILTGHSMALSLTDLSVWCYPCESYVHHEILIPAKNAAHQSKFGVPIPEQGRSERENPGN
;
A
#
# COMPACT_ATOMS: atom_id res chain seq x y z
N MET A 1 -25.12 36.87 58.85
CA MET A 1 -23.95 36.80 59.75
C MET A 1 -23.11 35.62 59.27
N THR A 2 -22.25 35.85 58.30
CA THR A 2 -20.79 36.09 58.46
C THR A 2 -20.01 34.80 58.73
N TYR A 3 -19.33 34.35 57.67
CA TYR A 3 -17.92 33.96 57.60
C TYR A 3 -17.36 33.00 58.67
N SER A 4 -16.81 31.87 58.22
CA SER A 4 -15.39 31.57 58.50
C SER A 4 -14.86 30.52 57.53
N GLU A 5 -14.07 31.01 56.57
CA GLU A 5 -13.11 30.24 55.79
C GLU A 5 -12.09 29.55 56.71
N ARG A 6 -11.62 28.37 56.31
CA ARG A 6 -10.31 27.86 56.75
C ARG A 6 -9.44 27.63 55.53
N LEU A 7 -8.34 28.37 55.53
CA LEU A 7 -7.22 28.37 54.61
C LEU A 7 -6.52 27.00 54.63
N GLY A 8 -6.27 26.45 53.45
CA GLY A 8 -5.34 25.35 53.21
C GLY A 8 -4.03 25.87 52.60
N PRO A 9 -2.90 25.18 52.81
CA PRO A 9 -1.57 25.76 52.67
C PRO A 9 -1.13 25.91 51.20
N SER A 10 -0.43 27.02 50.97
CA SER A 10 0.38 27.32 49.80
C SER A 10 1.55 26.34 49.66
N THR A 11 1.58 25.57 48.58
CA THR A 11 2.77 24.87 48.10
C THR A 11 3.14 25.38 46.72
N SER A 12 4.26 26.12 46.67
CA SER A 12 4.98 26.43 45.45
C SER A 12 5.43 25.12 44.79
N SER A 13 5.03 24.87 43.56
CA SER A 13 5.60 23.80 42.75
C SER A 13 5.81 24.35 41.35
N SER A 14 7.09 24.51 41.04
CA SER A 14 7.66 25.04 39.82
C SER A 14 7.05 24.39 38.59
N THR A 15 6.50 25.20 37.69
CA THR A 15 6.13 24.82 36.33
C THR A 15 7.40 24.44 35.58
N SER A 16 7.75 23.16 35.56
CA SER A 16 8.67 22.62 34.55
C SER A 16 7.91 22.59 33.23
N SER A 17 8.16 23.60 32.41
CA SER A 17 7.78 23.63 31.01
C SER A 17 8.42 22.42 30.31
N THR A 18 7.69 21.32 30.19
CA THR A 18 8.07 20.25 29.27
C THR A 18 7.89 20.80 27.87
N GLN A 19 8.98 21.30 27.30
CA GLN A 19 9.05 21.62 25.88
C GLN A 19 8.73 20.33 25.11
N VAL A 20 7.59 20.30 24.45
CA VAL A 20 7.24 19.23 23.51
C VAL A 20 8.19 19.38 22.33
N ASP A 21 9.15 18.47 22.22
CA ASP A 21 10.07 18.38 21.08
C ASP A 21 9.26 18.02 19.83
N ASN A 22 8.82 19.05 19.09
CA ASN A 22 7.97 18.92 17.91
C ASN A 22 8.80 18.56 16.67
N ARG A 23 9.68 17.55 16.79
CA ARG A 23 10.44 17.01 15.66
C ARG A 23 9.49 16.21 14.78
N VAL A 24 9.17 16.76 13.61
CA VAL A 24 8.51 16.01 12.53
C VAL A 24 9.44 14.89 12.09
N VAL A 25 9.16 13.67 12.53
CA VAL A 25 9.87 12.47 12.08
C VAL A 25 9.35 12.12 10.69
N MET A 26 10.23 12.16 9.68
CA MET A 26 9.89 11.73 8.33
C MET A 26 10.02 10.21 8.28
N HIS A 27 8.93 9.52 7.94
CA HIS A 27 8.91 8.08 7.76
C HIS A 27 8.91 7.74 6.27
N THR A 28 9.96 7.05 5.82
CA THR A 28 10.01 6.51 4.46
C THR A 28 9.19 5.23 4.39
N VAL A 29 8.31 5.14 3.40
CA VAL A 29 7.61 3.89 3.07
C VAL A 29 8.56 3.00 2.28
N VAL A 30 8.93 1.85 2.85
CA VAL A 30 9.76 0.83 2.19
C VAL A 30 8.89 -0.41 1.95
N PRO A 31 8.64 -0.81 0.70
CA PRO A 31 7.89 -2.03 0.41
C PRO A 31 8.59 -3.26 0.99
N LEU A 32 7.81 -4.21 1.49
CA LEU A 32 8.31 -5.52 1.89
C LEU A 32 8.84 -6.27 0.67
N SER A 33 10.06 -6.81 0.78
CA SER A 33 10.59 -7.74 -0.22
C SER A 33 9.99 -9.13 -0.07
N GLU A 34 9.69 -9.53 1.18
CA GLU A 34 9.10 -10.82 1.52
C GLU A 34 7.71 -10.64 2.13
N CYS A 35 6.78 -11.50 1.73
CA CYS A 35 5.44 -11.53 2.30
C CYS A 35 4.91 -12.98 2.24
N PRO A 36 4.36 -13.53 3.34
CA PRO A 36 3.87 -14.92 3.35
C PRO A 36 2.73 -15.16 2.35
N HIS A 37 2.08 -14.09 1.89
CA HIS A 37 0.97 -14.15 0.94
C HIS A 37 1.43 -14.16 -0.53
N LEU A 38 2.74 -14.06 -0.82
CA LEU A 38 3.26 -14.21 -2.20
C LEU A 38 2.84 -15.52 -2.87
N VAL A 39 2.55 -16.56 -2.07
CA VAL A 39 2.06 -17.86 -2.53
C VAL A 39 0.68 -17.80 -3.19
N GLU A 40 -0.10 -16.74 -2.96
CA GLU A 40 -1.45 -16.56 -3.52
C GLU A 40 -1.45 -15.90 -4.90
N ILE A 41 -0.31 -15.39 -5.35
CA ILE A 41 -0.16 -14.75 -6.66
C ILE A 41 -0.35 -15.81 -7.74
N ARG A 42 -1.21 -15.51 -8.72
CA ARG A 42 -1.49 -16.41 -9.85
C ARG A 42 -0.85 -15.91 -11.13
N GLU A 43 -0.65 -16.83 -12.05
CA GLU A 43 -0.14 -16.52 -13.40
C GLU A 43 -1.03 -15.47 -14.09
N LEU A 44 -0.40 -14.65 -14.93
CA LEU A 44 -1.09 -13.63 -15.70
C LEU A 44 -2.09 -14.29 -16.65
N PRO A 45 -3.34 -13.82 -16.73
CA PRO A 45 -4.30 -14.35 -17.69
C PRO A 45 -3.88 -13.96 -19.11
N ALA A 46 -4.38 -14.68 -20.12
CA ALA A 46 -3.95 -14.50 -21.52
C ALA A 46 -4.26 -13.08 -22.06
N GLU A 47 -5.33 -12.47 -21.56
CA GLU A 47 -5.73 -11.09 -21.84
C GLU A 47 -4.83 -10.03 -21.19
N GLY A 48 -3.98 -10.41 -20.23
CA GLY A 48 -3.10 -9.51 -19.50
C GLY A 48 -3.83 -8.66 -18.44
N VAL A 49 -3.37 -7.43 -18.24
CA VAL A 49 -4.00 -6.44 -17.34
C VAL A 49 -4.34 -5.20 -18.16
N ASP A 50 -5.60 -4.80 -18.14
CA ASP A 50 -6.06 -3.54 -18.74
C ASP A 50 -5.95 -2.39 -17.73
N ALA A 51 -5.02 -1.47 -17.96
CA ALA A 51 -4.79 -0.30 -17.12
C ALA A 51 -5.94 0.74 -17.17
N LEU A 52 -6.86 0.62 -18.13
CA LEU A 52 -8.04 1.48 -18.30
C LEU A 52 -9.33 0.82 -17.82
N ALA A 53 -9.24 -0.37 -17.23
CA ALA A 53 -10.39 -1.09 -16.70
C ALA A 53 -11.15 -0.26 -15.67
N CYS A 54 -12.46 -0.48 -15.58
CA CYS A 54 -13.33 0.14 -14.58
C CYS A 54 -13.59 -0.84 -13.42
N CYS A 55 -14.00 -0.31 -12.27
CA CYS A 55 -14.46 -1.14 -11.15
C CYS A 55 -15.65 -2.01 -11.57
N SER A 56 -15.60 -3.31 -11.28
CA SER A 56 -16.65 -4.27 -11.61
C SER A 56 -17.99 -3.97 -10.93
N GLU A 57 -17.97 -3.35 -9.74
CA GLU A 57 -19.16 -3.07 -8.94
C GLU A 57 -19.80 -1.71 -9.29
N CYS A 58 -19.04 -0.61 -9.16
CA CYS A 58 -19.59 0.75 -9.34
C CYS A 58 -19.20 1.44 -10.65
N ARG A 59 -18.46 0.76 -11.54
CA ARG A 59 -18.04 1.28 -12.85
C ARG A 59 -17.16 2.54 -12.80
N SER A 60 -16.68 2.95 -11.63
CA SER A 60 -15.68 4.02 -11.50
C SER A 60 -14.42 3.67 -12.30
N ASN A 61 -13.80 4.69 -12.91
CA ASN A 61 -12.50 4.66 -13.57
C ASN A 61 -11.42 5.44 -12.79
N VAL A 62 -11.66 5.69 -11.49
CA VAL A 62 -10.73 6.34 -10.57
C VAL A 62 -10.20 5.34 -9.54
N GLU A 63 -8.88 5.32 -9.33
CA GLU A 63 -8.17 4.47 -8.35
C GLU A 63 -8.51 2.98 -8.43
N GLN A 64 -8.32 2.34 -9.59
CA GLN A 64 -8.56 0.90 -9.75
C GLN A 64 -7.41 0.07 -9.21
N TRP A 65 -7.79 -1.05 -8.60
CA TRP A 65 -6.92 -2.09 -8.09
C TRP A 65 -7.33 -3.42 -8.71
N VAL A 66 -6.37 -4.14 -9.29
CA VAL A 66 -6.58 -5.48 -9.83
C VAL A 66 -6.10 -6.52 -8.82
N CYS A 67 -6.96 -7.46 -8.44
CA CYS A 67 -6.61 -8.57 -7.55
C CYS A 67 -5.58 -9.48 -8.22
N LEU A 68 -4.51 -9.84 -7.52
CA LEU A 68 -3.43 -10.68 -8.09
C LEU A 68 -3.68 -12.20 -7.96
N THR A 69 -4.84 -12.59 -7.44
CA THR A 69 -5.27 -13.99 -7.37
C THR A 69 -6.34 -14.33 -8.40
N CYS A 70 -7.28 -13.42 -8.67
CA CYS A 70 -8.38 -13.66 -9.62
C CYS A 70 -8.56 -12.58 -10.68
N TYR A 71 -7.71 -11.56 -10.70
CA TYR A 71 -7.73 -10.48 -11.70
C TYR A 71 -9.03 -9.66 -11.77
N SER A 72 -9.87 -9.69 -10.73
CA SER A 72 -10.99 -8.77 -10.59
C SER A 72 -10.50 -7.33 -10.39
N VAL A 73 -11.17 -6.37 -11.02
CA VAL A 73 -10.82 -4.94 -10.94
C VAL A 73 -11.83 -4.22 -10.06
N ASN A 74 -11.36 -3.58 -9.00
CA ASN A 74 -12.21 -2.89 -8.03
C ASN A 74 -11.63 -1.54 -7.62
N CYS A 75 -12.48 -0.58 -7.26
CA CYS A 75 -12.02 0.75 -6.86
C CYS A 75 -11.43 0.78 -5.44
N GLY A 76 -10.50 1.70 -5.23
CA GLY A 76 -9.79 1.91 -3.98
C GLY A 76 -10.67 2.40 -2.83
N ARG A 77 -10.09 2.42 -1.63
CA ARG A 77 -10.75 2.82 -0.37
C ARG A 77 -11.23 4.27 -0.36
N TYR A 78 -10.59 5.16 -1.12
CA TYR A 78 -10.98 6.57 -1.19
C TYR A 78 -12.09 6.83 -2.23
N VAL A 79 -12.52 5.80 -2.95
CA VAL A 79 -13.68 5.86 -3.85
C VAL A 79 -14.89 5.21 -3.18
N ALA A 80 -15.04 3.89 -3.27
CA ALA A 80 -16.12 3.13 -2.62
C ALA A 80 -15.61 1.89 -1.89
N GLY A 81 -14.31 1.62 -1.91
CA GLY A 81 -13.69 0.53 -1.14
C GLY A 81 -13.99 -0.88 -1.65
N HIS A 82 -14.43 -1.05 -2.90
CA HIS A 82 -14.74 -2.38 -3.44
C HIS A 82 -13.53 -3.31 -3.49
N ALA A 83 -12.30 -2.80 -3.57
CA ALA A 83 -11.11 -3.66 -3.53
C ALA A 83 -10.89 -4.26 -2.13
N VAL A 84 -11.14 -3.47 -1.07
CA VAL A 84 -11.10 -3.97 0.33
C VAL A 84 -12.26 -4.94 0.57
N HIS A 85 -13.46 -4.61 0.07
CA HIS A 85 -14.62 -5.49 0.16
C HIS A 85 -14.37 -6.83 -0.54
N HIS A 86 -13.78 -6.80 -1.74
CA HIS A 86 -13.37 -7.99 -2.48
C HIS A 86 -12.43 -8.86 -1.65
N GLN A 87 -11.42 -8.28 -1.01
CA GLN A 87 -10.55 -9.03 -0.10
C GLN A 87 -11.37 -9.68 1.03
N ILE A 88 -12.17 -8.91 1.78
CA ILE A 88 -12.98 -9.48 2.88
C ILE A 88 -13.89 -10.62 2.36
N LEU A 89 -14.39 -10.46 1.13
CA LEU A 89 -15.13 -11.42 0.31
C LEU A 89 -14.46 -12.78 0.15
N THR A 90 -13.27 -12.73 -0.43
CA THR A 90 -12.63 -13.88 -1.06
C THR A 90 -11.39 -14.38 -0.34
N GLY A 91 -10.82 -13.58 0.56
CA GLY A 91 -9.55 -13.85 1.21
C GLY A 91 -8.33 -13.65 0.30
N HIS A 92 -8.47 -13.01 -0.87
CA HIS A 92 -7.34 -12.73 -1.75
C HIS A 92 -6.47 -11.59 -1.22
N SER A 93 -5.23 -11.89 -0.85
CA SER A 93 -4.43 -11.01 -0.01
C SER A 93 -3.88 -9.75 -0.71
N MET A 94 -3.67 -9.78 -2.03
CA MET A 94 -2.96 -8.70 -2.73
C MET A 94 -3.67 -8.16 -3.95
N ALA A 95 -3.50 -6.85 -4.16
CA ALA A 95 -3.95 -6.15 -5.35
C ALA A 95 -2.88 -5.17 -5.86
N LEU A 96 -2.82 -5.02 -7.18
CA LEU A 96 -1.97 -4.08 -7.91
C LEU A 96 -2.79 -2.82 -8.24
N SER A 97 -2.28 -1.65 -7.86
CA SER A 97 -2.84 -0.36 -8.24
C SER A 97 -2.60 -0.08 -9.72
N LEU A 98 -3.64 0.23 -10.48
CA LEU A 98 -3.53 0.69 -11.87
C LEU A 98 -3.12 2.18 -11.95
N THR A 99 -3.09 2.89 -10.82
CA THR A 99 -2.71 4.31 -10.75
C THR A 99 -1.19 4.48 -10.78
N ASP A 100 -0.46 3.71 -9.98
CA ASP A 100 0.98 3.87 -9.77
C ASP A 100 1.76 2.54 -9.81
N LEU A 101 1.10 1.43 -10.13
CA LEU A 101 1.68 0.09 -10.23
C LEU A 101 2.29 -0.43 -8.92
N SER A 102 1.92 0.18 -7.79
CA SER A 102 2.23 -0.34 -6.46
C SER A 102 1.37 -1.57 -6.15
N VAL A 103 1.90 -2.51 -5.36
CA VAL A 103 1.15 -3.69 -4.89
C VAL A 103 0.94 -3.55 -3.40
N TRP A 104 -0.31 -3.71 -2.97
CA TRP A 104 -0.70 -3.67 -1.57
C TRP A 104 -1.07 -5.08 -1.11
N CYS A 105 -0.56 -5.47 0.05
CA CYS A 105 -0.98 -6.67 0.76
C CYS A 105 -1.91 -6.26 1.91
N TYR A 106 -3.17 -6.67 1.84
CA TYR A 106 -4.17 -6.32 2.84
C TYR A 106 -3.85 -6.89 4.22
N PRO A 107 -3.51 -8.19 4.40
CA PRO A 107 -3.21 -8.71 5.74
C PRO A 107 -1.92 -8.14 6.37
N CYS A 108 -0.93 -7.76 5.55
CA CYS A 108 0.32 -7.19 6.04
C CYS A 108 0.27 -5.66 6.22
N GLU A 109 -0.81 -5.02 5.78
CA GLU A 109 -0.97 -3.56 5.76
C GLU A 109 0.26 -2.82 5.20
N SER A 110 0.84 -3.37 4.13
CA SER A 110 2.08 -2.84 3.57
C SER A 110 2.16 -3.02 2.07
N TYR A 111 2.94 -2.15 1.43
CA TYR A 111 3.33 -2.33 0.04
C TYR A 111 4.30 -3.50 -0.09
N VAL A 112 4.24 -4.20 -1.22
CA VAL A 112 5.10 -5.34 -1.51
C VAL A 112 5.79 -5.15 -2.86
N HIS A 113 7.09 -5.45 -2.89
CA HIS A 113 7.88 -5.50 -4.12
C HIS A 113 8.70 -6.78 -4.13
N HIS A 114 8.39 -7.69 -5.05
CA HIS A 114 9.05 -8.98 -5.19
C HIS A 114 9.06 -9.39 -6.66
N GLU A 115 10.02 -10.23 -7.08
CA GLU A 115 10.20 -10.63 -8.48
C GLU A 115 8.96 -11.30 -9.08
N ILE A 116 8.22 -12.09 -8.29
CA ILE A 116 6.96 -12.73 -8.71
C ILE A 116 5.88 -11.72 -9.15
N LEU A 117 5.97 -10.46 -8.72
CA LEU A 117 5.03 -9.40 -9.07
C LEU A 117 5.41 -8.69 -10.38
N ILE A 118 6.63 -8.90 -10.90
CA ILE A 118 7.13 -8.23 -12.11
C ILE A 118 6.25 -8.52 -13.32
N PRO A 119 5.79 -9.76 -13.61
CA PRO A 119 4.94 -10.02 -14.77
C PRO A 119 3.64 -9.20 -14.76
N ALA A 120 2.94 -9.15 -13.63
CA ALA A 120 1.71 -8.37 -13.49
C ALA A 120 1.96 -6.86 -13.58
N LYS A 121 3.02 -6.36 -12.93
CA LYS A 121 3.43 -4.95 -13.03
C LYS A 121 3.80 -4.58 -14.46
N ASN A 122 4.54 -5.44 -15.16
CA ASN A 122 4.97 -5.22 -16.53
C ASN A 122 3.79 -5.23 -17.51
N ALA A 123 2.84 -6.15 -17.34
CA ALA A 123 1.60 -6.18 -18.13
C ALA A 123 0.80 -4.87 -17.95
N ALA A 124 0.63 -4.43 -16.70
CA ALA A 124 -0.06 -3.17 -16.41
C ALA A 124 0.71 -1.95 -16.95
N HIS A 125 2.04 -1.93 -16.86
CA HIS A 125 2.88 -0.87 -17.40
C HIS A 125 2.80 -0.80 -18.94
N GLN A 126 2.88 -1.94 -19.61
CA GLN A 126 2.72 -2.06 -21.06
C GLN A 126 1.35 -1.57 -21.50
N SER A 127 0.28 -1.97 -20.81
CA SER A 127 -1.07 -1.48 -21.08
C SER A 127 -1.19 0.04 -20.86
N LYS A 128 -0.60 0.57 -19.78
CA LYS A 128 -0.73 1.98 -19.39
C LYS A 128 0.10 2.94 -20.25
N PHE A 129 1.32 2.55 -20.61
CA PHE A 129 2.32 3.44 -21.21
C PHE A 129 2.76 2.99 -22.60
N GLY A 130 2.32 1.82 -23.08
CA GLY A 130 2.70 1.28 -24.38
C GLY A 130 4.11 0.68 -24.45
N VAL A 131 4.81 0.58 -23.31
CA VAL A 131 6.18 0.05 -23.22
C VAL A 131 6.34 -0.82 -21.97
N PRO A 132 7.27 -1.80 -21.94
CA PRO A 132 7.51 -2.59 -20.75
C PRO A 132 8.17 -1.74 -19.65
N ILE A 133 8.17 -2.24 -18.41
CA ILE A 133 8.94 -1.65 -17.32
C ILE A 133 10.42 -1.66 -17.74
N PRO A 134 11.14 -0.52 -17.68
CA PRO A 134 12.58 -0.50 -17.94
C PRO A 134 13.29 -1.49 -17.02
N GLU A 135 14.17 -2.33 -17.58
CA GLU A 135 14.99 -3.23 -16.77
C GLU A 135 15.75 -2.42 -15.73
N GLN A 136 15.40 -2.59 -14.46
CA GLN A 136 16.14 -1.96 -13.38
C GLN A 136 17.52 -2.61 -13.39
N GLY A 137 18.55 -1.80 -13.69
CA GLY A 137 19.92 -2.24 -13.92
C GLY A 137 20.33 -3.31 -12.93
N ARG A 138 20.40 -4.55 -13.42
CA ARG A 138 21.12 -5.63 -12.75
C ARG A 138 22.53 -5.08 -12.63
N SER A 139 23.00 -4.77 -11.42
CA SER A 139 24.43 -4.57 -11.24
C SER A 139 25.08 -5.84 -11.77
N GLU A 140 25.83 -5.72 -12.85
CA GLU A 140 26.71 -6.75 -13.37
C GLU A 140 27.54 -7.28 -12.19
N ARG A 141 27.11 -8.38 -11.59
CA ARG A 141 28.07 -9.38 -11.15
C ARG A 141 28.33 -10.27 -12.36
N GLU A 142 28.91 -9.66 -13.40
CA GLU A 142 29.80 -10.41 -14.25
C GLU A 142 30.81 -11.05 -13.31
N ASN A 143 30.80 -12.38 -13.27
CA ASN A 143 31.86 -13.14 -12.64
C ASN A 143 32.93 -13.33 -13.72
N PRO A 144 34.06 -12.60 -13.71
CA PRO A 144 35.16 -12.94 -14.60
C PRO A 144 35.89 -14.15 -13.99
N GLY A 145 35.93 -15.25 -14.73
CA GLY A 145 36.72 -16.44 -14.40
C GLY A 145 35.88 -17.70 -14.62
N ASN A 146 36.02 -18.43 -15.73
CA ASN A 146 37.20 -19.23 -16.13
C ASN A 146 37.71 -20.12 -14.99
#